data_AF-A0A314YD40-F1
#
_entry.id   AF-A0A314YD40-F1
#
_cell.length_a   1.000
_cell.length_b   1.000
_cell.length_c   1.000
_cell.angle_alpha   90.00
_cell.angle_beta   90.00
_cell.angle_gamma   90.00
#
_symmetry.space_group_name_H-M   'P 1'
#
loop_
_entity.id
_entity.type
_entity.pdbx_description
1 polymer ?
#
loop_
_entity_poly.entity_id
_entity_poly.type
_entity_poly.pdbx_seq_one_letter_code
_entity_poly.pdbx_strand_id
1 'polypeptide(L)'
;MCPSHLFTPHCSSSLSAGPLATWQTLLQRIPCPVPRVAAVEPFGACFNSTHIRKTRVGPVVPNVDFVLQSESVYWRVLATNSMVQVSKDVLCLGFVDAGLRPSNPRTAIVIGGHQLEENFLQFDLAASRLGFSSLLSSGQTTCANFNFTSNA
;
A
#
# COMPACT_ATOMS: atom_id res chain seq x y z
N MET A 1 -34.11 19.45 7.03
CA MET A 1 -33.05 20.08 6.21
C MET A 1 -31.83 20.25 7.08
N CYS A 2 -30.82 19.39 6.93
CA CYS A 2 -29.50 19.59 7.54
C CYS A 2 -28.52 20.01 6.43
N PRO A 3 -27.54 20.89 6.69
CA PRO A 3 -26.73 21.52 5.65
C PRO A 3 -25.67 20.55 5.10
N SER A 4 -25.54 20.54 3.78
CA SER A 4 -24.79 19.60 2.94
C SER A 4 -23.26 19.73 2.96
N HIS A 5 -22.63 20.35 3.97
CA HIS A 5 -21.26 20.86 3.83
C HIS A 5 -20.18 20.38 4.81
N LEU A 6 -20.40 19.36 5.66
CA LEU A 6 -19.39 18.98 6.67
C LEU A 6 -19.18 17.48 6.98
N PHE A 7 -19.62 16.58 6.12
CA PHE A 7 -19.15 15.18 6.20
C PHE A 7 -18.03 14.93 5.18
N THR A 8 -16.79 15.29 5.53
CA THR A 8 -15.64 14.60 4.94
C THR A 8 -15.59 13.21 5.55
N PRO A 9 -15.73 12.11 4.78
CA PRO A 9 -15.50 10.79 5.33
C PRO A 9 -14.01 10.73 5.71
N HIS A 10 -13.73 10.66 7.01
CA HIS A 10 -12.39 10.38 7.50
C HIS A 10 -12.03 8.94 7.11
N CYS A 11 -11.39 8.79 5.95
CA CYS A 11 -10.75 7.56 5.48
C CYS A 11 -9.45 7.26 6.26
N SER A 12 -9.49 7.28 7.59
CA SER A 12 -8.28 7.28 8.43
C SER A 12 -8.04 6.00 9.22
N SER A 13 -8.81 4.92 9.03
CA SER A 13 -8.51 3.62 9.66
C SER A 13 -7.49 2.84 8.83
N SER A 14 -6.41 2.37 9.46
CA SER A 14 -5.47 1.46 8.80
C SER A 14 -6.06 0.05 8.70
N LEU A 15 -5.64 -0.68 7.66
CA LEU A 15 -5.98 -2.06 7.40
C LEU A 15 -4.89 -2.96 7.97
N SER A 16 -5.19 -3.78 8.97
CA SER A 16 -4.25 -4.79 9.46
C SER A 16 -4.31 -6.04 8.58
N ALA A 17 -3.17 -6.42 8.00
CA ALA A 17 -3.00 -7.70 7.33
C ALA A 17 -2.23 -8.66 8.26
N GLY A 18 -2.92 -9.68 8.76
CA GLY A 18 -2.32 -10.75 9.55
C GLY A 18 -2.09 -12.03 8.73
N PRO A 19 -1.37 -13.03 9.27
CA PRO A 19 -1.05 -14.29 8.57
C PRO A 19 -2.27 -15.12 8.10
N LEU A 20 -3.44 -14.85 8.69
CA LEU A 20 -4.70 -15.54 8.37
C LEU A 20 -5.65 -14.69 7.50
N ALA A 21 -5.22 -13.50 7.05
CA ALA A 21 -6.05 -12.65 6.20
C ALA A 21 -6.14 -13.24 4.80
N THR A 22 -7.35 -13.64 4.38
CA THR A 22 -7.59 -14.04 2.99
C THR A 22 -7.56 -12.81 2.07
N TRP A 23 -7.20 -13.01 0.80
CA TRP A 23 -7.20 -11.95 -0.22
C TRP A 23 -8.53 -11.16 -0.26
N GLN A 24 -9.65 -11.87 -0.08
CA GLN A 24 -10.98 -11.30 -0.03
C GLN A 24 -11.19 -10.36 1.18
N THR A 25 -10.57 -10.65 2.32
CA THR A 25 -10.66 -9.83 3.54
C THR A 25 -9.93 -8.48 3.39
N LEU A 26 -8.83 -8.43 2.62
CA LEU A 26 -8.10 -7.19 2.33
C LEU A 26 -8.96 -6.24 1.47
N LEU A 27 -9.66 -6.79 0.47
CA LEU A 27 -10.48 -6.02 -0.47
C LEU A 27 -11.80 -5.51 0.14
N GLN A 28 -12.34 -6.22 1.14
CA GLN A 28 -13.65 -5.92 1.73
C GLN A 28 -13.65 -4.79 2.76
N ARG A 29 -12.48 -4.25 3.12
CA ARG A 29 -12.33 -3.31 4.24
C ARG A 29 -11.77 -1.94 3.83
N ILE A 30 -12.13 -1.41 2.66
CA ILE A 30 -11.86 0.01 2.35
C ILE A 30 -13.06 0.84 2.84
N PRO A 31 -12.97 1.55 3.98
CA PRO A 31 -14.08 2.27 4.63
C PRO A 31 -14.58 3.52 3.90
N CYS A 32 -14.21 3.71 2.63
CA CYS A 32 -14.54 4.91 1.87
C CYS A 32 -15.60 4.58 0.82
N PRO A 33 -16.71 5.36 0.72
CA PRO A 33 -17.64 5.26 -0.40
C PRO A 33 -17.01 5.86 -1.66
N VAL A 34 -15.92 5.24 -2.13
CA VAL A 34 -15.29 5.57 -3.41
C VAL A 34 -15.91 4.64 -4.46
N PRO A 35 -16.45 5.17 -5.57
CA PRO A 35 -17.01 4.34 -6.62
C PRO A 35 -15.96 3.36 -7.15
N ARG A 36 -16.29 2.06 -7.08
CA ARG A 36 -15.50 1.03 -7.77
C ARG A 36 -15.73 1.15 -9.27
N VAL A 37 -14.68 0.86 -10.03
CA VAL A 37 -14.76 0.70 -11.49
C VAL A 37 -14.40 -0.74 -11.85
N ALA A 38 -14.50 -1.09 -13.12
CA ALA A 38 -14.01 -2.38 -13.61
C ALA A 38 -12.55 -2.60 -13.19
N ALA A 39 -12.24 -3.82 -12.74
CA ALA A 39 -10.88 -4.24 -12.46
C ALA A 39 -10.02 -4.10 -13.72
N VAL A 40 -8.76 -3.72 -13.53
CA VAL A 40 -7.76 -3.61 -14.60
C VAL A 40 -6.66 -4.60 -14.27
N GLU A 41 -6.53 -5.66 -15.06
CA GLU A 41 -5.49 -6.67 -14.85
C GLU A 41 -4.10 -6.02 -14.72
N PRO A 42 -3.26 -6.48 -13.77
CA PRO A 42 -3.45 -7.65 -12.91
C PRO A 42 -4.21 -7.38 -11.59
N PHE A 43 -4.84 -6.21 -11.43
CA PHE A 43 -5.41 -5.75 -10.16
C PHE A 43 -6.89 -6.13 -10.00
N GLY A 44 -7.22 -6.76 -8.87
CA GLY A 44 -8.60 -7.18 -8.56
C GLY A 44 -9.52 -6.09 -7.99
N ALA A 45 -9.01 -4.91 -7.67
CA ALA A 45 -9.81 -3.81 -7.13
C ALA A 45 -9.35 -2.45 -7.64
N CYS A 46 -10.24 -1.77 -8.36
CA CYS A 46 -10.00 -0.45 -8.93
C CYS A 46 -11.13 0.52 -8.60
N PHE A 47 -10.77 1.79 -8.54
CA PHE A 47 -11.61 2.88 -8.04
C PHE A 47 -11.55 4.07 -8.98
N ASN A 48 -12.66 4.82 -9.04
CA ASN A 48 -12.71 6.09 -9.73
C ASN A 48 -11.91 7.13 -8.95
N SER A 49 -10.72 7.46 -9.44
CA SER A 49 -9.76 8.34 -8.78
C SER A 49 -10.21 9.80 -8.74
N THR A 50 -11.21 10.22 -9.52
CA THR A 50 -11.76 11.59 -9.46
C THR A 50 -12.46 11.88 -8.12
N HIS A 51 -12.88 10.83 -7.41
CA HIS A 51 -13.46 10.90 -6.07
C HIS A 51 -12.41 10.78 -4.96
N ILE A 52 -11.13 10.62 -5.29
CA ILE A 52 -10.03 10.46 -4.34
C ILE A 52 -9.21 11.75 -4.32
N ARG A 53 -9.21 12.43 -3.17
CA ARG A 53 -8.38 13.63 -2.98
C ARG A 53 -6.90 13.26 -3.11
N LYS A 54 -6.12 14.08 -3.81
CA LYS A 54 -4.66 13.94 -3.94
C LYS A 54 -3.96 14.90 -2.97
N THR A 55 -2.86 14.45 -2.37
CA THR A 55 -1.96 15.26 -1.53
C THR A 55 -0.54 15.22 -2.10
N ARG A 56 0.38 15.99 -1.51
CA ARG A 56 1.81 15.94 -1.86
C ARG A 56 2.39 14.53 -1.69
N VAL A 57 1.90 13.77 -0.72
CA VAL A 57 2.39 12.42 -0.37
C VAL A 57 1.49 11.31 -0.93
N GLY A 58 0.70 11.60 -1.97
CA GLY A 58 -0.14 10.62 -2.66
C GLY A 58 -1.65 10.76 -2.43
N PRO A 59 -2.44 9.80 -2.95
CA PRO A 59 -3.90 9.80 -2.81
C PRO A 59 -4.32 9.59 -1.35
N VAL A 60 -5.44 10.20 -0.93
CA VAL A 60 -5.99 10.01 0.41
C VAL A 60 -6.77 8.69 0.43
N VAL A 61 -6.09 7.63 0.83
CA VAL A 61 -6.65 6.29 1.03
C VAL A 61 -6.20 5.72 2.38
N PRO A 62 -6.91 4.72 2.93
CA PRO A 62 -6.47 3.97 4.08
C PRO A 62 -5.05 3.41 3.92
N ASN A 63 -4.25 3.47 4.98
CA ASN A 63 -2.95 2.78 5.04
C ASN A 63 -3.15 1.28 5.22
N VAL A 64 -2.17 0.48 4.80
CA VAL A 64 -2.12 -0.96 5.09
C VAL A 64 -0.97 -1.20 6.05
N ASP A 65 -1.24 -1.81 7.21
CA ASP A 65 -0.25 -2.12 8.23
C ASP A 65 -0.03 -3.64 8.25
N PHE A 66 1.19 -4.08 7.91
CA PHE A 66 1.64 -5.45 8.16
C PHE A 66 2.13 -5.55 9.59
N VAL A 67 1.31 -6.12 10.48
CA VAL A 67 1.68 -6.36 11.88
C VAL A 67 2.65 -7.53 11.94
N LEU A 68 3.79 -7.35 12.62
CA LEU A 68 4.87 -8.32 12.70
C LEU A 68 4.84 -9.04 14.06
N GLN A 69 5.96 -9.06 14.78
CA GLN A 69 6.09 -9.81 16.03
C GLN A 69 5.26 -9.28 17.21
N SER A 70 4.76 -8.05 17.12
CA SER A 70 3.87 -7.44 18.12
C SER A 70 2.99 -6.37 17.48
N GLU A 71 1.90 -6.00 18.14
CA GLU A 71 0.99 -4.94 17.65
C GLU A 71 1.69 -3.58 17.47
N SER A 72 2.73 -3.33 18.26
CA SER A 72 3.55 -2.11 18.19
C SER A 72 4.62 -2.15 17.09
N VAL A 73 4.89 -3.30 16.47
CA VAL A 73 5.87 -3.45 15.40
C VAL A 73 5.14 -3.81 14.12
N TYR A 74 4.99 -2.83 13.24
CA TYR A 74 4.31 -2.97 11.97
C TYR A 74 5.07 -2.26 10.86
N TRP A 75 4.99 -2.80 9.65
CA TRP A 75 5.36 -2.10 8.44
C TRP A 75 4.12 -1.44 7.84
N ARG A 76 4.09 -0.12 7.86
CA ARG A 76 3.03 0.67 7.24
C ARG A 76 3.29 0.93 5.76
N VAL A 77 2.43 0.42 4.91
CA VAL A 77 2.34 0.73 3.48
C VAL A 77 1.43 1.93 3.30
N LEU A 78 2.01 3.06 2.89
CA LEU A 78 1.27 4.28 2.60
C LEU A 78 0.63 4.23 1.21
N ALA A 79 -0.31 5.15 0.98
CA ALA A 79 -1.06 5.31 -0.26
C ALA A 79 -0.22 5.23 -1.55
N THR A 80 0.99 5.78 -1.56
CA THR A 80 1.91 5.77 -2.71
C THR A 80 2.40 4.37 -3.06
N ASN A 81 2.54 3.49 -2.08
CA ASN A 81 2.95 2.10 -2.25
C ASN A 81 1.78 1.10 -2.23
N SER A 82 0.59 1.52 -1.79
CA SER A 82 -0.60 0.67 -1.77
C SER A 82 -1.49 0.84 -3.00
N MET A 83 -1.41 1.96 -3.69
CA MET A 83 -2.23 2.27 -4.87
C MET A 83 -1.40 2.43 -6.14
N VAL A 84 -1.98 2.07 -7.29
CA VAL A 84 -1.38 2.18 -8.62
C VAL A 84 -2.30 2.98 -9.53
N GLN A 85 -1.81 4.07 -10.11
CA GLN A 85 -2.58 4.85 -11.10
C GLN A 85 -2.43 4.18 -12.48
N VAL A 86 -3.47 3.50 -12.94
CA VAL A 86 -3.44 2.74 -14.21
C VAL A 86 -3.95 3.55 -15.41
N SER A 87 -4.73 4.60 -15.15
CA SER A 87 -5.17 5.58 -16.15
C SER A 87 -5.45 6.92 -15.48
N LYS A 88 -5.82 7.96 -16.24
CA LYS A 88 -6.10 9.30 -15.69
C LYS A 88 -7.12 9.27 -14.53
N ASP A 89 -8.17 8.46 -14.68
CA ASP A 89 -9.32 8.44 -13.78
C ASP A 89 -9.45 7.13 -12.99
N VAL A 90 -8.50 6.19 -13.14
CA VAL A 90 -8.54 4.89 -12.44
C VAL A 90 -7.32 4.67 -11.56
N LEU A 91 -7.59 4.36 -10.29
CA LEU A 91 -6.60 3.99 -9.29
C LEU A 91 -6.92 2.58 -8.76
N CYS A 92 -5.97 1.67 -8.79
CA CYS A 92 -6.14 0.29 -8.37
C CYS A 92 -5.34 0.00 -7.10
N LEU A 93 -5.83 -0.95 -6.29
CA LEU A 93 -5.07 -1.50 -5.18
C LEU A 93 -3.90 -2.31 -5.75
N GLY A 94 -2.68 -1.93 -5.40
CA GLY A 94 -1.42 -2.49 -5.90
C GLY A 94 -1.05 -3.85 -5.32
N PHE A 95 -2.06 -4.69 -5.06
CA PHE A 95 -1.91 -6.04 -4.54
C PHE A 95 -2.63 -7.00 -5.49
N VAL A 96 -2.10 -8.21 -5.65
CA VAL A 96 -2.57 -9.19 -6.63
C VAL A 96 -2.82 -10.54 -5.96
N ASP A 97 -3.85 -11.26 -6.42
CA ASP A 97 -4.10 -12.63 -5.99
C ASP A 97 -3.13 -13.57 -6.71
N ALA A 98 -2.35 -14.34 -5.95
CA ALA A 98 -1.46 -15.35 -6.51
C ALA A 98 -2.20 -16.63 -6.93
N GLY A 99 -3.50 -16.75 -6.63
CA GLY A 99 -4.31 -17.92 -6.91
C GLY A 99 -4.03 -19.09 -5.96
N LEU A 100 -4.85 -20.14 -6.07
CA LEU A 100 -4.84 -21.25 -5.11
C LEU A 100 -4.16 -22.53 -5.62
N ARG A 101 -3.83 -22.69 -6.91
CA ARG A 101 -3.32 -23.98 -7.45
C ARG A 101 -2.48 -23.90 -8.73
N PRO A 102 -1.60 -24.89 -8.98
CA PRO A 102 -1.40 -26.14 -8.21
C PRO A 102 -0.27 -26.09 -7.17
N SER A 103 0.53 -25.04 -7.11
CA SER A 103 1.48 -24.84 -6.03
C SER A 103 0.80 -24.04 -4.93
N ASN A 104 0.54 -24.66 -3.79
CA ASN A 104 0.41 -23.89 -2.54
C ASN A 104 1.61 -22.93 -2.51
N PRO A 105 1.42 -21.61 -2.65
CA PRO A 105 2.57 -20.72 -2.75
C PRO A 105 3.39 -20.93 -1.47
N ARG A 106 4.69 -21.19 -1.61
CA ARG A 106 5.57 -21.41 -0.43
C ARG A 106 5.49 -20.24 0.56
N THR A 107 5.02 -19.09 0.09
CA THR A 107 4.88 -17.85 0.83
C THR A 107 3.47 -17.29 0.65
N ALA A 108 2.77 -17.04 1.76
CA ALA A 108 1.41 -16.48 1.72
C ALA A 108 1.37 -15.00 1.27
N ILE A 109 2.44 -14.25 1.54
CA ILE A 109 2.56 -12.82 1.20
C ILE A 109 3.93 -12.58 0.57
N VAL A 110 3.95 -12.02 -0.64
CA VAL A 110 5.17 -11.56 -1.29
C VAL A 110 5.10 -10.03 -1.38
N ILE A 111 6.05 -9.35 -0.73
CA ILE A 111 6.18 -7.89 -0.82
C ILE A 111 6.94 -7.58 -2.11
N GLY A 112 6.26 -6.98 -3.09
CA GLY A 112 6.79 -6.70 -4.42
C GLY A 112 7.50 -5.34 -4.52
N GLY A 113 8.12 -5.09 -5.68
CA GLY A 113 8.90 -3.87 -5.94
C GLY A 113 8.16 -2.57 -5.63
N HIS A 114 6.90 -2.45 -6.06
CA HIS A 114 6.06 -1.27 -5.79
C HIS A 114 5.91 -0.94 -4.30
N GLN A 115 5.89 -1.98 -3.44
CA GLN A 115 5.84 -1.80 -1.99
C GLN A 115 7.21 -1.46 -1.37
N LEU A 116 8.31 -1.82 -2.05
CA LEU A 116 9.67 -1.54 -1.60
C LEU A 116 10.16 -0.15 -2.04
N GLU A 117 9.57 0.42 -3.09
CA GLU A 117 9.90 1.75 -3.59
C GLU A 117 9.84 2.80 -2.46
N GLU A 118 10.85 3.67 -2.41
CA GLU A 118 10.98 4.74 -1.43
C GLU A 118 11.02 4.28 0.03
N ASN A 119 11.42 3.03 0.28
CA ASN A 119 11.72 2.51 1.62
C ASN A 119 13.18 2.06 1.70
N PHE A 120 13.87 2.40 2.78
CA PHE A 120 15.20 1.89 3.07
C PHE A 120 15.08 0.57 3.83
N LEU A 121 15.65 -0.50 3.26
CA LEU A 121 15.66 -1.83 3.85
C LEU A 121 17.08 -2.23 4.23
N GLN A 122 17.24 -2.71 5.46
CA GLN A 122 18.51 -3.21 5.96
C GLN A 122 18.38 -4.70 6.25
N PHE A 123 19.11 -5.52 5.49
CA PHE A 123 19.24 -6.94 5.72
C PHE A 123 20.47 -7.20 6.60
N ASP A 124 20.25 -7.31 7.92
CA ASP A 124 21.31 -7.65 8.86
C ASP A 124 21.35 -9.19 9.04
N LEU A 125 22.22 -9.83 8.25
CA LEU A 125 22.39 -11.27 8.28
C LEU A 125 23.03 -11.76 9.59
N ALA A 126 23.92 -10.97 10.19
CA ALA A 126 24.60 -11.34 11.44
C ALA A 126 23.63 -11.36 12.61
N ALA A 127 22.72 -10.38 12.68
CA ALA A 127 21.67 -10.34 13.69
C ALA A 127 20.40 -11.11 13.31
N SER A 128 20.32 -11.64 12.08
CA SER A 128 19.11 -12.25 11.50
C SER A 128 17.88 -11.33 11.58
N ARG A 129 18.05 -10.08 11.16
CA ARG A 129 17.03 -9.02 11.26
C ARG A 129 16.81 -8.29 9.94
N LEU A 130 15.57 -7.88 9.72
CA LEU A 130 15.20 -6.92 8.69
C LEU A 130 14.84 -5.60 9.36
N GLY A 131 15.62 -4.56 9.09
CA GLY A 131 15.26 -3.17 9.40
C GLY A 131 14.53 -2.53 8.21
N PHE A 132 13.53 -1.71 8.47
CA PHE A 132 12.81 -0.96 7.45
C PHE A 132 12.53 0.46 7.94
N SER A 133 12.62 1.44 7.04
CA SER A 133 12.16 2.79 7.30
C SER A 133 10.66 2.93 7.02
N SER A 134 10.07 4.04 7.47
CA SER A 134 8.86 4.57 6.83
C SER A 134 9.18 5.10 5.43
N LEU A 135 8.14 5.42 4.65
CA LEU A 135 8.28 6.05 3.33
C LEU A 135 9.19 7.30 3.39
N LEU A 136 10.30 7.25 2.67
CA LEU A 136 11.34 8.29 2.67
C LEU A 136 10.81 9.65 2.20
N SER A 137 9.85 9.66 1.26
CA SER A 137 9.24 10.90 0.76
C SER A 137 8.45 11.67 1.83
N SER A 138 8.06 11.00 2.93
CA SER A 138 7.52 11.69 4.12
C SER A 138 8.58 12.52 4.84
N GLY A 139 9.85 12.11 4.76
CA GLY A 139 11.03 12.82 5.27
C GLY A 139 11.70 13.74 4.24
N GLN A 140 11.00 14.06 3.14
CA GLN A 140 11.51 14.92 2.06
C GLN A 140 12.78 14.42 1.38
N THR A 141 12.98 13.10 1.34
CA THR A 141 14.05 12.46 0.56
C THR A 141 13.49 11.31 -0.27
N THR A 142 14.28 10.80 -1.21
CA THR A 142 13.95 9.63 -2.02
C THR A 142 15.15 8.70 -2.13
N CYS A 143 14.93 7.46 -2.54
CA CYS A 143 16.05 6.54 -2.85
C CYS A 143 16.99 7.14 -3.91
N ALA A 144 16.46 7.89 -4.87
CA ALA A 144 17.22 8.53 -5.94
C ALA A 144 18.07 9.73 -5.48
N ASN A 145 17.81 10.31 -4.31
CA ASN A 145 18.60 11.41 -3.77
C ASN A 145 19.98 10.97 -3.24
N PHE A 146 20.26 9.66 -3.21
CA PHE A 146 21.57 9.17 -2.83
C PHE A 146 22.63 9.58 -3.87
N ASN A 147 23.74 10.13 -3.39
CA ASN A 147 24.84 10.57 -4.26
C ASN A 147 25.64 9.36 -4.76
N PHE A 148 25.21 8.79 -5.88
CA PHE A 148 25.97 7.79 -6.61
C PHE A 148 27.03 8.48 -7.48
N THR A 149 28.30 8.26 -7.17
CA THR A 149 29.40 8.61 -8.07
C THR A 149 29.76 7.37 -8.89
N SER A 150 29.58 7.42 -10.21
CA SER A 150 30.04 6.34 -11.07
C SER A 150 31.54 6.46 -11.29
N ASN A 151 32.29 5.43 -10.95
CA ASN A 151 33.64 5.26 -11.47
C ASN A 151 33.47 4.81 -12.93
N ALA A 152 33.95 5.63 -13.86
CA ALA A 152 33.96 5.33 -15.29
C ALA A 152 34.95 4.20 -15.63
#